data_AF-A0A966CLC1-F1
#
_entry.id   AF-A0A966CLC1-F1
#
_cell.length_a   1.000
_cell.length_b   1.000
_cell.length_c   1.000
_cell.angle_alpha   90.00
_cell.angle_beta   90.00
_cell.angle_gamma   90.00
#
_symmetry.space_group_name_H-M   'P 1'
#
loop_
_entity.id
_entity.type
_entity.pdbx_description
1 polymer ?
#
loop_
_entity_poly.entity_id
_entity_poly.type
_entity_poly.pdbx_seq_one_letter_code
_entity_poly.pdbx_strand_id
1 'polypeptide(L)'
;MSIPPISLIYFFYGLAFFSMGLLVMVEGGRSLDTRLRRALRPLAAFGLIHAANEWLEMYQGVAVLLGQPIPAWLFGVHLAMLAFSFVSLAAFGSYLLAVSPTASRLILVVPLGLETVWVFGLFILKGHYPAPLIWNVADVWTRYSLAIPAALLAAIGLVIQQRVFRQAGLVSFGRDALWAAVAFGWYGLIGQLFVQMTTLP
;
A
#
# COMPACT_ATOMS: atom_id res chain seq x y z
N MET A 1 -20.84 -22.28 -12.85
CA MET A 1 -19.56 -21.98 -12.18
C MET A 1 -19.87 -21.10 -10.98
N SER A 2 -19.40 -21.46 -9.79
CA SER A 2 -19.52 -20.63 -8.59
C SER A 2 -18.37 -19.63 -8.53
N ILE A 3 -18.64 -18.42 -8.00
CA ILE A 3 -17.60 -17.42 -7.77
C ILE A 3 -16.67 -17.93 -6.65
N PRO A 4 -15.34 -17.95 -6.86
CA PRO A 4 -14.40 -18.38 -5.84
C PRO A 4 -14.49 -17.48 -4.59
N PRO A 5 -14.38 -18.02 -3.37
CA PRO A 5 -14.38 -17.21 -2.15
C PRO A 5 -13.31 -16.11 -2.13
N ILE A 6 -12.18 -16.34 -2.80
CA ILE A 6 -11.10 -15.35 -2.91
C ILE A 6 -11.54 -14.08 -3.67
N SER A 7 -12.45 -14.19 -4.66
CA SER A 7 -12.99 -13.02 -5.36
C SER A 7 -13.78 -12.10 -4.41
N LEU A 8 -14.49 -12.68 -3.43
CA LEU A 8 -15.21 -11.90 -2.42
C LEU A 8 -14.23 -11.16 -1.49
N ILE A 9 -13.09 -11.79 -1.15
CA ILE A 9 -12.05 -11.16 -0.34
C ILE A 9 -11.51 -9.92 -1.06
N TYR A 10 -11.09 -10.05 -2.33
CA TYR A 10 -10.62 -8.91 -3.13
C TYR A 10 -11.69 -7.82 -3.27
N PHE A 11 -12.97 -8.19 -3.42
CA PHE A 11 -14.06 -7.22 -3.47
C PHE A 11 -14.14 -6.37 -2.20
N PHE A 12 -14.19 -7.01 -1.03
CA PHE A 12 -14.31 -6.32 0.25
C PHE A 12 -13.03 -5.56 0.61
N TYR A 13 -11.85 -6.08 0.28
CA TYR A 13 -10.58 -5.38 0.46
C TYR A 13 -10.55 -4.11 -0.39
N GLY A 14 -10.84 -4.24 -1.69
CA GLY A 14 -10.94 -3.10 -2.58
C GLY A 14 -11.96 -2.07 -2.08
N LEU A 15 -13.13 -2.50 -1.62
CA LEU A 15 -14.15 -1.61 -1.08
C LEU A 15 -13.68 -0.87 0.19
N ALA A 16 -12.98 -1.54 1.10
CA ALA A 16 -12.46 -0.94 2.32
C ALA A 16 -11.42 0.14 2.01
N PHE A 17 -10.45 -0.17 1.14
CA PHE A 17 -9.41 0.78 0.74
C PHE A 17 -9.98 1.94 -0.10
N PHE A 18 -10.95 1.66 -0.97
CA PHE A 18 -11.64 2.68 -1.76
C PHE A 18 -12.39 3.64 -0.84
N SER A 19 -13.18 3.12 0.10
CA SER A 19 -13.96 3.92 1.03
C SER A 19 -13.07 4.80 1.89
N MET A 20 -11.98 4.24 2.43
CA MET A 20 -10.97 4.99 3.18
C MET A 20 -10.33 6.07 2.30
N GLY A 21 -9.85 5.71 1.10
CA GLY A 21 -9.19 6.64 0.18
C GLY A 21 -10.10 7.79 -0.24
N LEU A 22 -11.37 7.50 -0.53
CA LEU A 22 -12.39 8.49 -0.86
C LEU A 22 -12.68 9.43 0.32
N LEU A 23 -12.86 8.88 1.52
CA LEU A 23 -13.10 9.67 2.73
C LEU A 23 -11.92 10.61 3.01
N VAL A 24 -10.70 10.09 2.95
CA VAL A 24 -9.48 10.88 3.16
C VAL A 24 -9.31 11.95 2.08
N MET A 25 -9.67 11.66 0.83
CA MET A 25 -9.62 12.64 -0.26
C MET A 25 -10.59 13.80 -0.02
N VAL A 26 -11.81 13.52 0.42
CA VAL A 26 -12.87 14.52 0.63
C VAL A 26 -12.63 15.33 1.92
N GLU A 27 -12.30 14.66 3.02
CA GLU A 27 -12.21 15.29 4.34
C GLU A 27 -10.79 15.72 4.71
N GLY A 28 -9.76 15.10 4.14
CA GLY A 28 -8.36 15.34 4.53
C GLY A 28 -7.87 16.76 4.26
N GLY A 29 -8.49 17.47 3.33
CA GLY A 29 -8.21 18.88 3.05
C GLY A 29 -8.63 19.86 4.16
N ARG A 30 -9.59 19.45 5.02
CA ARG A 30 -10.20 20.31 6.06
C ARG A 30 -9.37 20.38 7.35
N SER A 31 -8.30 19.60 7.45
CA SER A 31 -7.43 19.63 8.63
C SER A 31 -6.71 20.98 8.76
N LEU A 32 -6.77 21.57 9.97
CA LEU A 32 -6.02 22.77 10.34
C LEU A 32 -4.52 22.48 10.48
N ASP A 33 -4.14 21.22 10.74
CA ASP A 33 -2.74 20.80 10.76
C ASP A 33 -2.24 20.61 9.33
N THR A 34 -1.40 21.54 8.88
CA THR A 34 -0.81 21.52 7.53
C THR A 34 0.04 20.28 7.25
N ARG A 35 0.68 19.68 8.28
CA ARG A 35 1.45 18.45 8.15
C ARG A 35 0.52 17.27 7.94
N LEU A 36 -0.52 17.14 8.78
CA LEU A 36 -1.52 16.09 8.62
C LEU A 36 -2.20 16.18 7.26
N ARG A 37 -2.62 17.37 6.83
CA ARG A 37 -3.20 17.60 5.51
C ARG A 37 -2.29 17.15 4.36
N ARG A 38 -0.98 17.35 4.48
CA ARG A 38 0.00 16.86 3.48
C ARG A 38 0.15 15.35 3.52
N ALA A 39 0.15 14.74 4.71
CA ALA A 39 0.22 13.29 4.88
C ALA A 39 -1.02 12.57 4.33
N LEU A 40 -2.21 13.17 4.48
CA LEU A 40 -3.46 12.56 4.03
C LEU A 40 -3.59 12.44 2.50
N ARG A 41 -2.91 13.30 1.72
CA ARG A 41 -2.92 13.22 0.25
C ARG A 41 -2.36 11.90 -0.30
N PRO A 42 -1.12 11.49 0.03
CA PRO A 42 -0.60 10.20 -0.41
C PRO A 42 -1.37 9.01 0.21
N LEU A 43 -1.98 9.16 1.39
CA LEU A 43 -2.86 8.13 1.94
C LEU A 43 -4.13 7.92 1.08
N ALA A 44 -4.74 9.00 0.61
CA ALA A 44 -5.86 8.92 -0.33
C ALA A 44 -5.45 8.24 -1.64
N ALA A 45 -4.28 8.61 -2.19
CA ALA A 45 -3.73 7.98 -3.38
C ALA A 45 -3.50 6.47 -3.18
N PHE A 46 -2.90 6.08 -2.06
CA PHE A 46 -2.75 4.66 -1.70
C PHE A 46 -4.11 3.95 -1.69
N GLY A 47 -5.11 4.46 -0.96
CA GLY A 47 -6.42 3.79 -0.84
C GLY A 47 -7.11 3.59 -2.20
N LEU A 48 -7.11 4.62 -3.05
CA LEU A 48 -7.76 4.56 -4.36
C LEU A 48 -7.02 3.66 -5.36
N ILE A 49 -5.69 3.79 -5.47
CA ILE A 49 -4.89 2.98 -6.40
C ILE A 49 -4.87 1.52 -5.95
N HIS A 50 -4.70 1.28 -4.65
CA HIS A 50 -4.67 -0.07 -4.10
C HIS A 50 -6.02 -0.77 -4.27
N ALA A 51 -7.13 -0.08 -4.01
CA ALA A 51 -8.46 -0.63 -4.27
C ALA A 51 -8.68 -1.03 -5.72
N ALA A 52 -8.26 -0.19 -6.66
CA ALA A 52 -8.33 -0.51 -8.07
C ALA A 52 -7.45 -1.72 -8.43
N ASN A 53 -6.30 -1.90 -7.76
CA ASN A 53 -5.44 -3.06 -7.93
C ASN A 53 -6.12 -4.36 -7.43
N GLU A 54 -6.75 -4.33 -6.25
CA GLU A 54 -7.48 -5.47 -5.68
C GLU A 54 -8.64 -5.91 -6.59
N TRP A 55 -9.42 -4.95 -7.11
CA TRP A 55 -10.50 -5.27 -8.05
C TRP A 55 -9.95 -5.77 -9.39
N LEU A 56 -8.81 -5.26 -9.87
CA LEU A 56 -8.15 -5.78 -11.06
C LEU A 56 -7.75 -7.26 -10.89
N GLU A 57 -7.22 -7.63 -9.72
CA GLU A 57 -6.90 -9.02 -9.38
C GLU A 57 -8.15 -9.91 -9.32
N MET A 58 -9.24 -9.40 -8.73
CA MET A 58 -10.56 -10.06 -8.75
C MET A 58 -11.05 -10.32 -10.18
N TYR A 59 -11.02 -9.31 -11.06
CA TYR A 59 -11.49 -9.44 -12.44
C TYR A 59 -10.62 -10.41 -13.26
N GLN A 60 -9.30 -10.44 -13.03
CA GLN A 60 -8.42 -11.44 -13.64
C GLN A 60 -8.81 -12.86 -13.21
N GLY A 61 -9.05 -13.09 -11.92
CA GLY A 61 -9.51 -14.39 -11.41
C GLY A 61 -10.84 -14.84 -12.03
N VAL A 62 -11.81 -13.91 -12.18
CA VAL A 62 -13.09 -14.18 -12.85
C VAL A 62 -12.89 -14.49 -14.33
N ALA A 63 -12.05 -13.73 -15.03
CA ALA A 63 -11.77 -13.99 -16.45
C ALA A 63 -11.16 -15.39 -16.66
N VAL A 64 -10.20 -15.80 -15.82
CA VAL A 64 -9.62 -17.15 -15.84
C VAL A 64 -10.69 -18.22 -15.62
N LEU A 65 -11.60 -18.03 -14.66
CA LEU A 65 -12.72 -18.95 -14.40
C LEU A 65 -13.64 -19.11 -15.62
N LEU A 66 -13.86 -18.02 -16.36
CA LEU A 66 -14.66 -17.99 -17.58
C LEU A 66 -13.89 -18.46 -18.83
N GLY A 67 -12.65 -18.96 -18.66
CA GLY A 67 -11.80 -19.42 -19.77
C GLY A 67 -11.32 -18.29 -20.68
N GLN A 68 -11.36 -17.04 -20.22
CA GLN A 68 -10.90 -15.88 -20.99
C GLN A 68 -9.39 -15.69 -20.83
N PRO A 69 -8.65 -15.41 -21.91
CA PRO A 69 -7.22 -15.15 -21.83
C PRO A 69 -6.96 -13.81 -21.14
N ILE A 70 -5.91 -13.76 -20.30
CA ILE A 70 -5.44 -12.52 -19.67
C ILE A 70 -4.38 -11.88 -20.57
N PRO A 71 -4.58 -10.63 -21.05
CA PRO A 71 -3.57 -9.94 -21.84
C PRO A 71 -2.27 -9.70 -21.04
N ALA A 72 -1.12 -9.96 -21.65
CA ALA A 72 0.18 -9.88 -20.97
C ALA A 72 0.51 -8.48 -20.41
N TRP A 73 0.00 -7.41 -21.02
CA TRP A 73 0.23 -6.04 -20.54
C TRP A 73 -0.45 -5.77 -19.17
N LEU A 74 -1.47 -6.55 -18.82
CA LEU A 74 -2.23 -6.38 -17.58
C LEU A 74 -1.39 -6.69 -16.34
N PHE A 75 -0.44 -7.63 -16.45
CA PHE A 75 0.53 -7.93 -15.39
C PHE A 75 1.42 -6.71 -15.08
N GLY A 76 1.83 -5.97 -16.11
CA GLY A 76 2.59 -4.73 -15.95
C GLY A 76 1.78 -3.63 -15.28
N VAL A 77 0.48 -3.52 -15.62
CA VAL A 77 -0.44 -2.56 -14.99
C VAL A 77 -0.67 -2.90 -13.52
N HIS A 78 -0.92 -4.17 -13.21
CA HIS A 78 -1.05 -4.66 -11.84
C HIS A 78 0.21 -4.33 -11.02
N LEU A 79 1.39 -4.69 -11.51
CA LEU A 79 2.66 -4.43 -10.83
C LEU A 79 2.90 -2.94 -10.60
N ALA A 80 2.62 -2.10 -11.61
CA ALA A 80 2.77 -0.65 -11.50
C ALA A 80 1.81 -0.06 -10.46
N MET A 81 0.52 -0.42 -10.50
CA MET A 81 -0.47 0.04 -9.53
C MET A 81 -0.11 -0.39 -8.10
N LEU A 82 0.31 -1.64 -7.93
CA LEU A 82 0.76 -2.17 -6.65
C LEU A 82 1.95 -1.36 -6.12
N ALA A 83 2.99 -1.15 -6.92
CA ALA A 83 4.16 -0.37 -6.54
C ALA A 83 3.81 1.09 -6.20
N PHE A 84 3.06 1.78 -7.06
CA PHE A 84 2.65 3.18 -6.81
C PHE A 84 1.79 3.32 -5.56
N SER A 85 0.95 2.32 -5.27
CA SER A 85 0.17 2.31 -4.03
C SER A 85 1.08 2.27 -2.81
N PHE A 86 2.08 1.37 -2.76
CA PHE A 86 2.97 1.25 -1.62
C PHE A 86 3.96 2.41 -1.49
N VAL A 87 4.43 2.99 -2.60
CA VAL A 87 5.22 4.23 -2.56
C VAL A 87 4.38 5.36 -1.96
N SER A 88 3.09 5.44 -2.28
CA SER A 88 2.17 6.41 -1.68
C SER A 88 1.98 6.15 -0.18
N LEU A 89 1.86 4.89 0.24
CA LEU A 89 1.79 4.52 1.66
C LEU A 89 3.09 4.89 2.41
N ALA A 90 4.24 4.65 1.81
CA ALA A 90 5.53 5.05 2.35
C ALA A 90 5.64 6.58 2.47
N ALA A 91 5.18 7.33 1.48
CA ALA A 91 5.13 8.79 1.55
C ALA A 91 4.23 9.27 2.70
N PHE A 92 3.07 8.64 2.91
CA PHE A 92 2.21 8.92 4.06
C PHE A 92 2.93 8.70 5.40
N GLY A 93 3.50 7.51 5.61
CA GLY A 93 4.25 7.20 6.83
C GLY A 93 5.42 8.16 7.05
N SER A 94 6.13 8.52 5.99
CA SER A 94 7.23 9.49 6.02
C SER A 94 6.77 10.87 6.48
N TYR A 95 5.64 11.37 5.98
CA TYR A 95 5.08 12.66 6.41
C TYR A 95 4.67 12.68 7.88
N LEU A 96 4.20 11.56 8.42
CA LEU A 96 3.86 11.46 9.84
C LEU A 96 5.08 11.57 10.76
N LEU A 97 6.23 11.11 10.31
CA LEU A 97 7.49 11.16 11.06
C LEU A 97 8.21 12.51 10.95
N ALA A 98 7.79 13.40 10.05
CA ALA A 98 8.44 14.68 9.87
C ALA A 98 8.23 15.61 11.08
N VAL A 99 9.33 16.00 11.72
CA VAL A 99 9.35 16.90 12.88
C VAL A 99 9.36 18.39 12.48
N SER A 100 9.80 18.71 11.26
CA SER A 100 9.87 20.09 10.75
C SER A 100 9.59 20.17 9.23
N PRO A 101 9.26 21.36 8.67
CA PRO A 101 9.02 21.53 7.23
C PRO A 101 10.24 21.19 6.36
N THR A 102 11.46 21.47 6.84
CA THR A 102 12.71 21.09 6.16
C THR A 102 12.93 19.58 6.22
N ALA A 103 12.61 18.95 7.36
CA ALA A 103 12.61 17.50 7.47
C ALA A 103 11.57 16.85 6.53
N SER A 104 10.44 17.50 6.24
CA SER A 104 9.44 16.98 5.28
C SER A 104 9.97 16.81 3.85
N ARG A 105 10.98 17.57 3.40
CA ARG A 105 11.60 17.36 2.09
C ARG A 105 12.61 16.21 2.11
N LEU A 106 13.41 16.14 3.18
CA LEU A 106 14.39 15.07 3.35
C LEU A 106 13.72 13.72 3.59
N ILE A 107 12.53 13.68 4.20
CA ILE A 107 11.81 12.44 4.47
C ILE A 107 11.20 11.81 3.21
N LEU A 108 11.06 12.56 2.11
CA LEU A 108 10.70 12.00 0.80
C LEU A 108 11.84 11.20 0.16
N VAL A 109 13.06 11.27 0.70
CA VAL A 109 14.14 10.35 0.30
C VAL A 109 13.80 8.92 0.69
N VAL A 110 12.98 8.68 1.72
CA VAL A 110 12.59 7.32 2.13
C VAL A 110 11.78 6.60 1.04
N PRO A 111 10.63 7.11 0.55
CA PRO A 111 9.90 6.45 -0.53
C PRO A 111 10.72 6.34 -1.82
N LEU A 112 11.54 7.34 -2.15
CA LEU A 112 12.45 7.27 -3.32
C LEU A 112 13.53 6.19 -3.15
N GLY A 113 14.06 6.02 -1.94
CA GLY A 113 15.03 4.96 -1.62
C GLY A 113 14.40 3.58 -1.75
N LEU A 114 13.18 3.39 -1.23
CA LEU A 114 12.42 2.16 -1.40
C LEU A 114 12.13 1.86 -2.89
N GLU A 115 11.69 2.87 -3.65
CA GLU A 115 11.48 2.76 -5.08
C GLU A 115 12.78 2.40 -5.81
N THR A 116 13.91 3.00 -5.43
CA THR A 116 15.22 2.67 -5.99
C THR A 116 15.58 1.21 -5.74
N VAL A 117 15.47 0.73 -4.49
CA VAL A 117 15.71 -0.67 -4.14
C VAL A 117 14.81 -1.59 -4.98
N TRP A 118 13.52 -1.24 -5.09
CA TRP A 118 12.57 -2.02 -5.87
C TRP A 118 12.95 -2.09 -7.36
N VAL A 119 13.25 -0.96 -8.01
CA VAL A 119 13.63 -0.89 -9.43
C VAL A 119 14.90 -1.70 -9.69
N PHE A 120 15.96 -1.51 -8.89
CA PHE A 120 17.21 -2.27 -9.04
C PHE A 120 16.98 -3.76 -8.83
N GLY A 121 16.17 -4.13 -7.84
CA GLY A 121 15.78 -5.53 -7.62
C GLY A 121 15.08 -6.13 -8.83
N LEU A 122 14.13 -5.43 -9.45
CA LEU A 122 13.47 -5.92 -10.67
C LEU A 122 14.44 -6.15 -11.83
N PHE A 123 15.42 -5.25 -12.04
CA PHE A 123 16.44 -5.43 -13.06
C PHE A 123 17.30 -6.67 -12.82
N ILE A 124 17.71 -6.90 -11.57
CA ILE A 124 18.49 -8.08 -11.18
C ILE A 124 17.67 -9.35 -11.38
N LEU A 125 16.43 -9.39 -10.88
CA LEU A 125 15.52 -10.54 -10.95
C LEU A 125 15.19 -10.93 -12.39
N LYS A 126 15.02 -9.94 -13.28
CA LYS A 126 14.81 -10.17 -14.72
C LYS A 126 15.94 -10.97 -15.37
N GLY A 127 17.17 -10.84 -14.88
CA GLY A 127 18.33 -11.60 -15.37
C GLY A 127 18.42 -13.03 -14.82
N HIS A 128 17.73 -13.34 -13.72
CA HIS A 128 17.86 -14.61 -12.99
C HIS A 128 16.68 -15.57 -13.21
N TYR A 129 15.48 -15.05 -13.47
CA TYR A 129 14.27 -15.86 -13.59
C TYR A 129 13.72 -15.91 -15.02
N PRO A 130 13.21 -17.06 -15.48
CA PRO A 130 12.63 -17.19 -16.81
C PRO A 130 11.30 -16.42 -16.92
N ALA A 131 10.92 -16.06 -18.15
CA ALA A 131 9.73 -15.25 -18.45
C ALA A 131 8.40 -15.75 -17.84
N PRO A 132 8.13 -17.06 -17.67
CA PRO A 132 6.89 -17.51 -17.02
C PRO A 132 6.83 -17.21 -15.51
N LEU A 133 7.98 -17.09 -14.84
CA LEU A 133 8.07 -16.89 -13.39
C LEU A 133 8.28 -15.42 -12.99
N ILE A 134 8.75 -14.59 -13.92
CA ILE A 134 9.19 -13.22 -13.59
C ILE A 134 8.07 -12.35 -12.99
N TRP A 135 6.82 -12.52 -13.41
CA TRP A 135 5.70 -11.73 -12.89
C TRP A 135 5.36 -12.07 -11.45
N ASN A 136 5.37 -13.35 -11.08
CA ASN A 136 5.11 -13.78 -9.70
C ASN A 136 6.26 -13.35 -8.77
N VAL A 137 7.50 -13.48 -9.25
CA VAL A 137 8.70 -13.04 -8.52
C VAL A 137 8.70 -11.52 -8.34
N ALA A 138 8.31 -10.76 -9.36
CA ALA A 138 8.18 -9.31 -9.29
C ALA A 138 7.07 -8.87 -8.32
N ASP A 139 5.93 -9.56 -8.29
CA ASP A 139 4.85 -9.30 -7.32
C ASP A 139 5.34 -9.47 -5.88
N VAL A 140 5.95 -10.62 -5.57
CA VAL A 140 6.48 -10.90 -4.23
C VAL A 140 7.59 -9.92 -3.84
N TRP A 141 8.51 -9.62 -4.77
CA TRP A 141 9.53 -8.61 -4.54
C TRP A 141 8.93 -7.23 -4.24
N THR A 142 7.87 -6.84 -4.94
CA THR A 142 7.14 -5.58 -4.69
C THR A 142 6.56 -5.55 -3.28
N ARG A 143 5.97 -6.67 -2.83
CA ARG A 143 5.40 -6.78 -1.48
C ARG A 143 6.49 -6.69 -0.40
N TYR A 144 7.61 -7.39 -0.59
CA TYR A 144 8.68 -7.41 0.41
C TYR A 144 9.47 -6.11 0.47
N SER A 145 9.82 -5.55 -0.69
CA SER A 145 10.66 -4.35 -0.78
C SER A 145 9.89 -3.04 -0.58
N LEU A 146 8.59 -3.00 -0.92
CA LEU A 146 7.78 -1.78 -0.77
C LEU A 146 6.69 -1.94 0.29
N ALA A 147 5.83 -2.97 0.19
CA ALA A 147 4.63 -3.05 1.03
C ALA A 147 4.93 -3.16 2.52
N ILE A 148 5.79 -4.10 2.90
CA ILE A 148 6.20 -4.32 4.29
C ILE A 148 6.80 -3.04 4.91
N PRO A 149 7.87 -2.44 4.34
CA PRO A 149 8.45 -1.23 4.92
C PRO A 149 7.49 -0.04 4.90
N ALA A 150 6.68 0.13 3.84
CA ALA A 150 5.68 1.21 3.79
C ALA A 150 4.63 1.08 4.90
N ALA A 151 4.12 -0.13 5.13
CA ALA A 151 3.14 -0.42 6.17
C ALA A 151 3.72 -0.24 7.57
N LEU A 152 4.95 -0.69 7.82
CA LEU A 152 5.66 -0.44 9.07
C LEU A 152 5.85 1.06 9.32
N LEU A 153 6.27 1.80 8.30
CA LEU A 153 6.47 3.25 8.38
C LEU A 153 5.16 3.98 8.71
N ALA A 154 4.06 3.60 8.05
CA ALA A 154 2.73 4.13 8.33
C ALA A 154 2.28 3.81 9.77
N ALA A 155 2.45 2.56 10.21
CA ALA A 155 2.08 2.13 11.56
C ALA A 155 2.88 2.87 12.64
N ILE A 156 4.20 2.98 12.49
CA ILE A 156 5.07 3.72 13.42
C ILE A 156 4.69 5.20 13.43
N GLY A 157 4.48 5.81 12.26
CA GLY A 157 4.06 7.20 12.14
C GLY A 157 2.75 7.49 12.89
N LEU A 158 1.75 6.62 12.73
CA LEU A 158 0.46 6.72 13.42
C LEU A 158 0.58 6.55 14.94
N VAL A 159 1.41 5.61 15.43
CA VAL A 159 1.68 5.42 16.86
C VAL A 159 2.36 6.66 17.48
N ILE A 160 3.30 7.28 16.77
CA ILE A 160 3.94 8.51 17.24
C ILE A 160 2.91 9.65 17.30
N GLN A 161 2.09 9.81 16.26
CA GLN A 161 1.08 10.87 16.22
C GLN A 161 -0.04 10.69 17.25
N GLN A 162 -0.40 9.44 17.57
CA GLN A 162 -1.34 9.09 18.63
C GLN A 162 -0.93 9.67 20.00
N ARG A 163 0.37 9.63 20.33
CA ARG A 163 0.90 10.20 21.58
C ARG A 163 0.70 11.72 21.61
N VAL A 164 0.93 12.39 20.47
CA VAL A 164 0.75 13.84 20.33
C VAL A 164 -0.72 14.24 20.53
N PHE A 165 -1.67 13.51 19.90
CA PHE A 165 -3.10 13.80 20.08
C PHE A 165 -3.57 13.60 21.52
N ARG A 166 -3.10 12.55 22.20
CA ARG A 166 -3.44 12.31 23.61
C ARG A 166 -2.90 13.42 24.52
N GLN A 167 -1.68 13.90 24.29
CA GLN A 167 -1.09 15.02 25.04
C GLN A 167 -1.86 16.33 24.82
N ALA A 168 -2.46 16.52 23.64
CA ALA A 168 -3.29 17.68 23.30
C ALA A 168 -4.76 17.56 23.78
N GLY A 169 -5.12 16.51 24.54
CA GLY A 169 -6.48 16.28 25.03
C GLY A 169 -7.45 15.65 24.02
N LEU A 170 -6.97 15.30 22.82
CA LEU A 170 -7.76 14.72 21.72
C LEU A 170 -7.74 13.17 21.77
N VAL A 171 -8.27 12.61 22.85
CA VAL A 171 -8.15 11.16 23.15
C VAL A 171 -8.82 10.25 22.11
N SER A 172 -9.97 10.65 21.54
CA SER A 172 -10.67 9.88 20.49
C SER A 172 -9.83 9.74 19.23
N PHE A 173 -9.26 10.84 18.73
CA PHE A 173 -8.35 10.85 17.58
C PHE A 173 -7.10 10.00 17.81
N GLY A 174 -6.59 9.99 19.05
CA GLY A 174 -5.51 9.08 19.43
C GLY A 174 -5.90 7.61 19.30
N ARG A 175 -7.11 7.23 19.71
CA ARG A 175 -7.60 5.84 19.59
C ARG A 175 -7.79 5.43 18.13
N ASP A 176 -8.34 6.30 17.29
CA ASP A 176 -8.59 6.01 15.88
C ASP A 176 -7.27 5.85 15.11
N ALA A 177 -6.26 6.68 15.40
CA ALA A 177 -4.91 6.54 14.86
C ALA A 177 -4.26 5.20 15.27
N LEU A 178 -4.50 4.73 16.50
CA LEU A 178 -3.99 3.43 16.95
C LEU A 178 -4.66 2.27 16.21
N TRP A 179 -5.98 2.31 16.01
CA TRP A 179 -6.68 1.30 15.23
C TRP A 179 -6.18 1.26 13.78
N ALA A 180 -5.95 2.42 13.17
CA ALA A 180 -5.34 2.50 11.86
C ALA A 180 -3.91 1.90 11.84
N ALA A 181 -3.09 2.17 12.87
CA ALA A 181 -1.75 1.60 12.98
C ALA A 181 -1.78 0.07 13.08
N VAL A 182 -2.69 -0.49 13.88
CA VAL A 182 -2.89 -1.94 14.00
C VAL A 182 -3.37 -2.53 12.68
N ALA A 183 -4.32 -1.89 12.00
CA ALA A 183 -4.81 -2.33 10.70
C ALA A 183 -3.68 -2.37 9.65
N PHE A 184 -2.87 -1.31 9.57
CA PHE A 184 -1.71 -1.28 8.66
C PHE A 184 -0.63 -2.28 9.06
N GLY A 185 -0.36 -2.48 10.35
CA GLY A 185 0.59 -3.48 10.82
C GLY A 185 0.14 -4.90 10.45
N TRP A 186 -1.14 -5.22 10.67
CA TRP A 186 -1.72 -6.51 10.31
C TRP A 186 -1.71 -6.74 8.80
N TYR A 187 -2.16 -5.75 8.02
CA TYR A 187 -2.15 -5.79 6.57
C TYR A 187 -0.73 -5.93 6.01
N GLY A 188 0.23 -5.18 6.54
CA GLY A 188 1.62 -5.18 6.08
C GLY A 188 2.39 -6.45 6.42
N LEU A 189 2.19 -7.00 7.62
CA LEU A 189 2.89 -8.22 8.04
C LEU A 189 2.17 -9.45 7.53
N ILE A 190 0.88 -9.62 7.86
CA ILE A 190 0.17 -10.86 7.56
C ILE A 190 -0.37 -10.83 6.12
N GLY A 191 -0.93 -9.70 5.70
CA GLY A 191 -1.48 -9.57 4.35
C GLY A 191 -0.45 -9.58 3.24
N GLN A 192 0.83 -9.30 3.50
CA GLN A 192 1.88 -9.28 2.47
C GLN A 192 2.85 -10.46 2.54
N LEU A 193 3.03 -11.09 3.70
CA LEU A 193 3.94 -12.25 3.82
C LEU A 193 3.35 -13.53 3.21
N PHE A 194 2.02 -13.68 3.18
CA PHE A 194 1.37 -14.97 2.86
C PHE A 194 0.56 -14.98 1.55
N VAL A 195 0.92 -14.15 0.56
CA VAL A 195 0.09 -13.96 -0.65
C VAL A 195 0.23 -15.10 -1.66
N GLN A 196 1.44 -15.58 -1.92
CA GLN A 196 1.68 -16.72 -2.83
C GLN A 196 2.94 -17.51 -2.42
N MET A 197 2.92 -18.84 -2.61
CA MET A 197 4.14 -19.62 -2.56
C MET A 197 5.00 -19.29 -3.77
N THR A 198 6.16 -18.68 -3.55
CA THR A 198 7.17 -18.45 -4.59
C THR A 198 8.52 -19.01 -4.13
N THR A 199 9.51 -18.98 -5.03
CA THR A 199 10.88 -19.43 -4.73
C THR A 199 11.68 -18.41 -3.92
N LEU A 200 11.12 -17.22 -3.68
CA LEU A 200 11.65 -16.27 -2.71
C LEU A 200 11.23 -16.73 -1.30
N PRO A 201 12.16 -16.73 -0.32
CA PRO A 201 11.91 -17.19 1.04
C PRO A 201 10.90 -16.32 1.80
#